data_AF-A0A7C5YMV9-F1
#
_entry.id   AF-A0A7C5YMV9-F1
#
_cell.length_a   1.000
_cell.length_b   1.000
_cell.length_c   1.000
_cell.angle_alpha   90.00
_cell.angle_beta   90.00
_cell.angle_gamma   90.00
#
_symmetry.space_group_name_H-M   'P 1'
#
loop_
_entity.id
_entity.type
_entity.pdbx_description
1 polymer ?
#
loop_
_entity_poly.entity_id
_entity_poly.type
_entity_poly.pdbx_seq_one_letter_code
_entity_poly.pdbx_strand_id
1 'polypeptide(L)'
;MNRFSDITEKPSNFLDYIITQGLKGHHILFDNDQIRRAFEKKDKEFTRLSTDKIQEVRNALQEILTRPNMEDKKEFIAQLPEDTRHVLILLYFQILEKNLLSQKVRPH
;
A
#
# COMPACT_ATOMS: atom_id res chain seq x y z
N MET A 1 -24.10 -10.45 -11.77
CA MET A 1 -23.04 -9.43 -11.65
C MET A 1 -22.07 -9.85 -10.57
N ASN A 2 -20.99 -10.54 -10.95
CA ASN A 2 -19.82 -10.79 -10.10
C ASN A 2 -18.62 -10.37 -10.94
N ARG A 3 -18.03 -9.22 -10.64
CA ARG A 3 -16.96 -8.60 -11.45
C ARG A 3 -15.64 -8.51 -10.67
N PHE A 4 -15.37 -9.53 -9.86
CA PHE A 4 -14.13 -9.67 -9.07
C PHE A 4 -13.47 -11.05 -9.22
N SER A 5 -13.84 -11.83 -10.24
CA SER A 5 -13.43 -13.23 -10.37
C SER A 5 -12.27 -13.48 -11.34
N ASP A 6 -11.59 -12.43 -11.83
CA ASP A 6 -10.53 -12.58 -12.86
C ASP A 6 -9.17 -12.02 -12.40
N ILE A 7 -8.75 -12.44 -11.21
CA ILE A 7 -7.36 -12.30 -10.75
C ILE A 7 -6.87 -13.68 -10.32
N THR A 8 -6.97 -14.64 -11.23
CA THR A 8 -6.31 -15.94 -11.10
C THR A 8 -5.13 -15.96 -12.06
N GLU A 9 -3.96 -15.52 -11.60
CA GLU A 9 -2.65 -16.08 -12.00
C GLU A 9 -1.50 -15.45 -11.18
N LYS A 10 -0.93 -16.27 -10.28
CA LYS A 10 0.12 -16.02 -9.26
C LYS A 10 -0.16 -14.92 -8.22
N PRO A 11 -0.04 -15.19 -6.90
CA PRO A 11 0.20 -14.11 -5.97
C PRO A 11 1.49 -13.42 -6.41
N SER A 12 1.43 -12.11 -6.58
CA SER A 12 2.60 -11.29 -6.85
C SER A 12 3.63 -11.57 -5.76
N ASN A 13 4.66 -12.38 -6.04
CA ASN A 13 5.77 -12.68 -5.11
C ASN A 13 6.33 -11.39 -4.48
N PHE A 14 6.21 -10.27 -5.20
CA PHE A 14 6.55 -8.94 -4.75
C PHE A 14 5.63 -8.43 -3.62
N LEU A 15 4.30 -8.58 -3.72
CA LEU A 15 3.37 -8.19 -2.65
C LEU A 15 3.65 -8.98 -1.37
N ASP A 16 3.82 -10.30 -1.48
CA ASP A 16 4.15 -11.14 -0.32
C ASP A 16 5.50 -10.76 0.29
N TYR A 17 6.48 -10.43 -0.56
CA TYR A 17 7.78 -9.93 -0.14
C TYR A 17 7.68 -8.60 0.61
N ILE A 18 7.00 -7.57 0.07
CA ILE A 18 6.89 -6.26 0.73
C ILE A 18 6.14 -6.36 2.06
N ILE A 19 5.14 -7.25 2.16
CA ILE A 19 4.38 -7.46 3.40
C ILE A 19 5.26 -8.16 4.42
N THR A 20 5.97 -9.22 4.02
CA THR A 20 6.88 -9.95 4.90
C THR A 20 8.01 -9.06 5.43
N GLN A 21 8.56 -8.19 4.59
CA GLN A 21 9.56 -7.20 5.00
C GLN A 21 8.95 -6.14 5.92
N GLY A 22 7.77 -5.62 5.59
CA GLY A 22 7.07 -4.63 6.40
C GLY A 22 6.73 -5.11 7.80
N LEU A 23 6.32 -6.37 7.94
CA LEU A 23 6.07 -7.00 9.24
C LEU A 23 7.33 -7.12 10.11
N LYS A 24 8.52 -7.11 9.51
CA LYS A 24 9.82 -7.08 10.20
C LYS A 24 10.31 -5.65 10.48
N GLY A 25 9.54 -4.62 10.09
CA GLY A 25 9.92 -3.21 10.18
C GLY A 25 10.72 -2.69 8.99
N HIS A 26 10.87 -3.48 7.91
CA HIS A 26 11.56 -3.07 6.70
C HIS A 26 10.55 -2.52 5.67
N HIS A 27 10.33 -1.20 5.69
CA HIS A 27 9.36 -0.50 4.83
C HIS A 27 9.95 -0.10 3.47
N ILE A 28 10.36 -1.08 2.67
CA ILE A 28 11.21 -0.89 1.47
C ILE A 28 10.64 0.00 0.36
N LEU A 29 9.34 0.34 0.39
CA LEU A 29 8.69 1.21 -0.59
C LEU A 29 8.64 2.68 -0.19
N PHE A 30 8.89 2.99 1.07
CA PHE A 30 8.70 4.32 1.63
C PHE A 30 9.87 4.71 2.52
N ASP A 31 10.32 5.95 2.40
CA ASP A 31 11.31 6.47 3.34
C ASP A 31 10.65 6.89 4.67
N ASN A 32 11.47 7.03 5.72
CA ASN A 32 10.97 7.37 7.06
C ASN A 32 10.27 8.73 7.10
N ASP A 33 10.68 9.69 6.26
CA ASP A 33 10.07 11.01 6.22
C ASP A 33 8.68 10.98 5.57
N GLN A 34 8.50 10.17 4.52
CA GLN A 34 7.21 9.91 3.89
C GLN A 34 6.24 9.27 4.89
N ILE A 35 6.71 8.26 5.62
CA ILE A 35 5.92 7.58 6.64
C ILE A 35 5.53 8.57 7.73
N ARG A 36 6.49 9.31 8.29
CA ARG A 36 6.25 10.31 9.33
C ARG A 36 5.20 11.34 8.89
N ARG A 37 5.35 11.93 7.70
CA ARG A 37 4.41 12.92 7.15
C ARG A 37 3.01 12.35 6.94
N ALA A 38 2.90 11.07 6.55
CA ALA A 38 1.60 10.42 6.40
C ALA A 38 0.88 10.31 7.76
N PHE A 39 1.57 9.96 8.83
CA PHE A 39 0.95 9.84 10.15
C PHE A 39 0.81 11.17 10.92
N GLU A 40 1.51 12.24 10.53
CA GLU A 40 1.38 13.57 11.13
C GLU A 40 0.12 14.33 10.69
N LYS A 41 -0.36 14.07 9.48
CA LYS A 41 -1.56 14.71 8.92
C LYS A 41 -2.80 14.18 9.65
N LYS A 42 -3.32 14.94 10.63
CA LYS A 42 -4.50 14.56 11.44
C LYS A 42 -5.76 14.43 10.57
N ASP A 43 -6.17 13.19 10.36
CA ASP A 43 -7.44 12.61 9.90
C ASP A 43 -8.72 13.45 9.99
N LYS A 44 -8.84 14.52 9.19
CA LYS A 44 -10.18 15.06 8.84
C LYS A 44 -10.53 14.92 7.37
N GLU A 45 -9.55 14.84 6.47
CA GLU A 45 -9.81 14.79 5.03
C GLU A 45 -9.88 13.35 4.48
N PHE A 46 -9.28 12.37 5.15
CA PHE A 46 -9.21 10.99 4.65
C PHE A 46 -10.40 10.09 5.01
N THR A 47 -11.26 10.49 5.94
CA THR A 47 -12.49 9.75 6.28
C THR A 47 -13.52 9.76 5.14
N ARG A 48 -13.30 10.55 4.08
CA ARG A 48 -14.10 10.54 2.85
C ARG A 48 -13.21 10.65 1.62
N LEU A 49 -12.58 9.54 1.24
CA LEU A 49 -11.99 9.44 -0.09
C LEU A 49 -13.10 9.63 -1.13
N SER A 50 -12.96 10.65 -1.98
CA SER A 50 -13.84 10.81 -3.14
C SER A 50 -13.66 9.62 -4.10
N THR A 51 -14.67 9.34 -4.92
CA THR A 51 -14.58 8.30 -5.97
C THR A 51 -13.34 8.48 -6.85
N ASP A 52 -13.02 9.73 -7.18
CA ASP A 52 -11.84 10.08 -7.99
C ASP A 52 -10.55 9.71 -7.26
N LYS A 53 -10.45 9.99 -5.96
CA LYS A 53 -9.26 9.66 -5.16
C LYS A 53 -9.08 8.15 -5.04
N ILE A 54 -10.18 7.39 -4.89
CA ILE A 54 -10.15 5.92 -4.90
C ILE A 54 -9.59 5.40 -6.24
N GLN A 55 -10.01 6.01 -7.35
CA GLN A 55 -9.55 5.62 -8.67
C GLN A 55 -8.06 5.96 -8.88
N GLU A 56 -7.61 7.14 -8.45
CA GLU A 56 -6.20 7.51 -8.49
C GLU A 56 -5.31 6.52 -7.73
N VAL A 57 -5.72 6.16 -6.51
CA VAL A 57 -4.98 5.20 -5.68
C VAL A 57 -4.96 3.81 -6.31
N ARG A 58 -6.08 3.38 -6.91
CA ARG A 58 -6.15 2.11 -7.64
C ARG A 58 -5.19 2.09 -8.83
N ASN A 59 -5.17 3.17 -9.62
CA ASN A 59 -4.27 3.30 -10.76
C ASN A 59 -2.80 3.29 -10.31
N ALA A 60 -2.49 4.00 -9.22
CA ALA A 60 -1.16 4.02 -8.65
C ALA A 60 -0.72 2.62 -8.16
N LEU A 61 -1.60 1.86 -7.52
CA LEU A 61 -1.31 0.47 -7.12
C LEU A 61 -1.02 -0.43 -8.34
N GLN A 62 -1.82 -0.33 -9.40
CA GLN A 62 -1.60 -1.12 -10.62
C GLN A 62 -0.24 -0.79 -11.24
N GLU A 63 0.08 0.50 -11.35
CA GLU A 63 1.35 0.98 -11.90
C GLU A 63 2.56 0.56 -11.05
N ILE A 64 2.43 0.55 -9.72
CA ILE A 64 3.47 0.01 -8.84
C ILE A 64 3.68 -1.48 -9.11
N LEU A 65 2.63 -2.25 -9.37
CA LEU A 65 2.76 -3.70 -9.58
C LEU A 65 3.35 -4.07 -10.94
N THR A 66 3.15 -3.25 -11.98
CA THR A 66 3.65 -3.50 -13.33
C THR A 66 5.11 -3.09 -13.55
N ARG A 67 5.66 -2.21 -12.70
CA ARG A 67 7.06 -1.77 -12.82
C ARG A 67 8.05 -2.92 -12.58
N PRO A 68 9.18 -2.98 -13.32
CA PRO A 68 10.03 -4.18 -13.30
C PRO A 68 10.93 -4.29 -12.07
N ASN A 69 11.43 -3.18 -11.53
CA ASN A 69 12.39 -3.20 -10.44
C ASN A 69 11.96 -2.31 -9.26
N MET A 70 12.67 -2.43 -8.12
CA MET A 70 12.31 -1.71 -6.88
C MET A 70 12.56 -0.21 -6.98
N GLU A 71 13.61 0.21 -7.68
CA GLU A 71 13.98 1.62 -7.80
C GLU A 71 12.93 2.38 -8.63
N ASP A 72 12.48 1.81 -9.75
CA ASP A 72 11.40 2.38 -10.57
C ASP A 72 10.10 2.55 -9.78
N LYS A 73 9.81 1.62 -8.86
CA LYS A 73 8.63 1.70 -7.98
C LYS A 73 8.75 2.84 -6.99
N LYS A 74 9.92 2.98 -6.33
CA LYS A 74 10.17 4.08 -5.40
C LYS A 74 10.14 5.43 -6.09
N GLU A 75 10.75 5.55 -7.27
CA GLU A 75 10.75 6.77 -8.06
C GLU A 75 9.33 7.17 -8.44
N PHE A 76 8.53 6.21 -8.91
CA PHE A 76 7.11 6.45 -9.20
C PHE A 76 6.34 6.94 -7.97
N ILE A 77 6.49 6.26 -6.83
CA ILE A 77 5.83 6.64 -5.56
C ILE A 77 6.23 8.06 -5.15
N ALA A 78 7.51 8.43 -5.30
CA ALA A 78 8.01 9.76 -4.99
C ALA A 78 7.40 10.86 -5.88
N GLN A 79 7.05 10.52 -7.13
CA GLN A 79 6.43 11.44 -8.09
C GLN A 79 4.91 11.56 -7.96
N LEU A 80 4.25 10.67 -7.20
CA LEU A 80 2.81 10.74 -6.98
C LEU A 80 2.41 12.06 -6.29
N PRO A 81 1.18 12.56 -6.55
CA PRO A 81 0.58 13.62 -5.75
C PRO A 81 0.65 13.27 -4.26
N GLU A 82 0.95 14.26 -3.42
CA GLU A 82 1.20 14.04 -1.99
C GLU A 82 0.05 13.29 -1.31
N ASP A 83 -1.19 13.66 -1.62
CA ASP A 83 -2.36 13.01 -1.04
C ASP A 83 -2.52 11.56 -1.51
N THR A 84 -2.20 11.27 -2.77
CA THR A 84 -2.24 9.91 -3.30
C THR A 84 -1.16 9.03 -2.67
N ARG A 85 0.06 9.57 -2.52
CA ARG A 85 1.14 8.90 -1.78
C ARG A 85 0.77 8.68 -0.32
N HIS A 86 0.14 9.66 0.32
CA HIS A 86 -0.33 9.55 1.69
C HIS A 86 -1.31 8.37 1.85
N VAL A 87 -2.34 8.28 0.99
CA VAL A 87 -3.32 7.18 1.06
C VAL A 87 -2.64 5.83 0.88
N LEU A 88 -1.70 5.72 -0.07
CA LEU A 88 -0.96 4.48 -0.30
C LEU A 88 -0.19 4.04 0.95
N ILE A 89 0.46 4.97 1.64
CA ILE A 89 1.18 4.67 2.88
C ILE A 89 0.21 4.17 3.94
N LEU A 90 -0.90 4.87 4.18
CA LEU A 90 -1.90 4.45 5.17
C LEU A 90 -2.49 3.07 4.84
N LEU A 91 -2.84 2.81 3.58
CA LEU A 91 -3.36 1.52 3.14
C LEU A 91 -2.33 0.40 3.34
N TYR A 92 -1.06 0.65 3.04
CA TYR A 92 0.03 -0.28 3.28
C TYR A 92 0.11 -0.65 4.77
N PHE A 93 0.10 0.33 5.67
CA PHE A 93 0.15 0.07 7.11
C PHE A 93 -1.12 -0.62 7.64
N GLN A 94 -2.30 -0.31 7.10
CA GLN A 94 -3.54 -1.05 7.41
C GLN A 94 -3.47 -2.52 6.99
N ILE A 95 -2.84 -2.82 5.85
CA ILE A 95 -2.60 -4.20 5.42
C ILE A 95 -1.63 -4.89 6.39
N LEU A 96 -0.54 -4.23 6.80
CA LEU A 96 0.40 -4.79 7.78
C LEU A 96 -0.29 -5.09 9.11
N GLU A 97 -1.09 -4.16 9.62
CA GLU A 97 -1.86 -4.32 10.87
C GLU A 97 -2.80 -5.53 10.80
N LYS A 98 -3.57 -5.66 9.72
CA LYS A 98 -4.47 -6.82 9.51
C LYS A 98 -3.70 -8.14 9.46
N ASN A 99 -2.53 -8.16 8.82
CA ASN A 99 -1.68 -9.36 8.74
C ASN A 99 -1.05 -9.70 10.09
N LEU A 100 -0.67 -8.70 10.89
CA LEU A 100 -0.15 -8.89 12.24
C LEU A 100 -1.22 -9.46 13.18
N LEU A 101 -2.44 -8.93 13.12
CA LEU A 101 -3.58 -9.43 13.89
C LEU A 101 -3.94 -10.86 13.49
N SER A 102 -3.94 -11.18 12.20
CA SER A 102 -4.23 -12.53 11.69
C SER A 102 -3.21 -13.57 12.16
N GLN A 103 -1.93 -13.20 12.34
CA GLN A 103 -0.91 -14.10 12.89
C GLN A 103 -1.08 -14.34 14.39
N LYS A 104 -1.53 -13.32 15.15
CA LYS A 104 -1.78 -13.45 16.60
C LYS A 104 -2.97 -14.36 16.94
N VAL A 105 -3.93 -14.53 16.04
CA VAL A 105 -5.17 -15.31 16.25
C VAL A 105 -5.00 -16.81 15.91
N ARG A 106 -3.77 -17.31 15.75
CA ARG A 106 -3.50 -18.76 15.71
C ARG A 106 -3.05 -19.23 17.10
N PRO A 107 -3.98 -19.53 18.05
CA PRO A 107 -3.62 -20.25 19.26
C PRO A 107 -3.23 -21.68 18.86
N HIS A 108 -2.12 -22.13 19.44
CA HIS A 108 -1.59 -23.47 19.27
C HIS A 108 -2.40 -24.50 20.06
#